data_AF-A0A2T0YHQ3-F1
#
_entry.id   AF-A0A2T0YHQ3-F1
#
_cell.length_a   1.000
_cell.length_b   1.000
_cell.length_c   1.000
_cell.angle_alpha   90.00
_cell.angle_beta   90.00
_cell.angle_gamma   90.00
#
_symmetry.space_group_name_H-M   'P 1'
#
loop_
_entity.id
_entity.type
_entity.pdbx_description
1 polymer ?
#
loop_
_entity_poly.entity_id
_entity_poly.type
_entity_poly.pdbx_seq_one_letter_code
_entity_poly.pdbx_strand_id
1 'polypeptide(L)'
;MPTGAFRGGPAAVSEAGGRLEAMTQPSLAHATDHGRMYSRSLGGRPEVPSITTVISQEHKDLTGWAGHMASAELAGDQRLASAVGSPAELKRLARQASSAAERFRDAAAARGDRVHEYAEQVALEALGVTHGAGAAREALAEHRETSFADRFDEWWQLYGVTPLAAEVTVWNHTLGYAGTLDLVADIGGRTCIIDFKTKGLSRDGRAKPLSDSVVMQLVAGMQAEEMLVDARSGEWKPWPYGEDPILLAVAVSEAEVVPNQANPAVLKSHWHKFWALRQVWEHSRSAAAAGTALRPIAPPPLPAPTRPEPEPEQ
;
A
#
# COMPACT_ATOMS: atom_id res chain seq x y z
N MET A 1 -28.17 -56.47 -25.43
CA MET A 1 -29.28 -55.72 -26.06
C MET A 1 -30.58 -56.30 -25.52
N PRO A 2 -31.58 -55.52 -25.06
CA PRO A 2 -31.84 -54.08 -25.28
C PRO A 2 -31.60 -53.25 -23.99
N THR A 3 -30.92 -52.10 -24.02
CA THR A 3 -31.34 -50.71 -24.37
C THR A 3 -32.33 -50.05 -23.39
N GLY A 4 -31.84 -49.04 -22.67
CA GLY A 4 -32.65 -48.08 -21.90
C GLY A 4 -31.76 -46.95 -21.36
N ALA A 5 -31.63 -45.89 -22.14
CA ALA A 5 -30.72 -44.77 -21.95
C ALA A 5 -31.16 -43.81 -20.84
N PHE A 6 -30.25 -43.46 -19.92
CA PHE A 6 -30.38 -42.27 -19.07
C PHE A 6 -29.47 -41.17 -19.64
N ARG A 7 -30.10 -40.12 -20.17
CA ARG A 7 -29.43 -38.90 -20.63
C ARG A 7 -29.03 -38.05 -19.42
N GLY A 8 -27.74 -37.74 -19.34
CA GLY A 8 -27.20 -36.73 -18.42
C GLY A 8 -27.66 -35.33 -18.81
N GLY A 9 -28.10 -34.56 -17.83
CA GLY A 9 -28.17 -33.11 -17.89
C GLY A 9 -26.86 -32.52 -17.39
N PRO A 10 -26.34 -31.43 -17.99
CA PRO A 10 -25.07 -30.86 -17.60
C PRO A 10 -25.18 -30.18 -16.24
N ALA A 11 -24.28 -30.55 -15.33
CA ALA A 11 -24.03 -29.83 -14.10
C ALA A 11 -23.54 -28.42 -14.43
N ALA A 12 -24.22 -27.42 -13.88
CA ALA A 12 -23.80 -26.04 -13.93
C ALA A 12 -22.43 -25.92 -13.25
N VAL A 13 -21.39 -25.73 -14.05
CA VAL A 13 -20.06 -25.35 -13.58
C VAL A 13 -20.19 -23.90 -13.12
N SER A 14 -20.24 -23.73 -11.80
CA SER A 14 -20.06 -22.45 -11.15
C SER A 14 -18.65 -21.96 -11.45
N GLU A 15 -18.49 -21.10 -12.46
CA GLU A 15 -17.28 -20.32 -12.68
C GLU A 15 -17.06 -19.41 -11.46
N ALA A 16 -16.29 -19.91 -10.49
CA ALA A 16 -15.66 -19.09 -9.48
C ALA A 16 -14.62 -18.23 -10.21
N GLY A 17 -14.98 -16.98 -10.51
CA GLY A 17 -14.07 -15.97 -11.02
C GLY A 17 -12.86 -15.86 -10.09
N GLY A 18 -11.72 -16.36 -10.56
CA GLY A 18 -10.43 -16.19 -9.91
C GLY A 18 -10.16 -14.70 -9.74
N ARG A 19 -10.14 -14.25 -8.49
CA ARG A 19 -9.47 -12.99 -8.15
C ARG A 19 -8.00 -13.22 -8.43
N LEU A 20 -7.44 -12.39 -9.31
CA LEU A 20 -6.00 -12.20 -9.44
C LEU A 20 -5.49 -11.83 -8.05
N GLU A 21 -4.80 -12.77 -7.40
CA GLU A 21 -4.07 -12.53 -6.16
C GLU A 21 -2.88 -11.63 -6.50
N ALA A 22 -3.06 -10.32 -6.33
CA ALA A 22 -2.01 -9.32 -6.39
C ALA A 22 -1.20 -9.38 -5.09
N MET A 23 0.12 -9.63 -5.18
CA MET A 23 1.11 -9.81 -4.11
C MET A 23 0.62 -10.74 -3.00
N THR A 24 1.24 -11.91 -2.82
CA THR A 24 0.84 -12.82 -1.73
C THR A 24 0.74 -12.04 -0.43
N GLN A 25 -0.48 -11.82 0.07
CA GLN A 25 -0.65 -11.09 1.32
C GLN A 25 0.18 -11.84 2.35
N PRO A 26 1.10 -11.18 3.08
CA PRO A 26 1.86 -11.83 4.12
C PRO A 26 0.87 -12.59 4.98
N SER A 27 1.13 -13.86 5.26
CA SER A 27 0.10 -14.79 5.75
C SER A 27 -0.57 -14.38 7.07
N LEU A 28 0.05 -13.43 7.80
CA LEU A 28 -0.45 -12.83 9.04
C LEU A 28 -1.13 -11.47 8.86
N ALA A 29 -1.18 -10.92 7.65
CA ALA A 29 -1.77 -9.63 7.33
C ALA A 29 -3.25 -9.77 6.93
N HIS A 30 -4.08 -8.87 7.44
CA HIS A 30 -5.53 -8.88 7.25
C HIS A 30 -6.00 -7.49 6.83
N ALA A 31 -6.88 -7.42 5.84
CA ALA A 31 -7.62 -6.20 5.53
C ALA A 31 -8.76 -6.01 6.55
N THR A 32 -8.80 -4.85 7.20
CA THR A 32 -9.82 -4.50 8.19
C THR A 32 -10.37 -3.10 7.92
N ASP A 33 -11.45 -2.72 8.61
CA ASP A 33 -11.99 -1.35 8.58
C ASP A 33 -11.01 -0.30 9.14
N HIS A 34 -9.94 -0.73 9.81
CA HIS A 34 -8.89 0.11 10.38
C HIS A 34 -7.59 0.07 9.56
N GLY A 35 -7.66 -0.42 8.32
CA GLY A 35 -6.50 -0.62 7.44
C GLY A 35 -5.93 -2.04 7.52
N ARG A 36 -4.74 -2.23 6.96
CA ARG A 36 -4.02 -3.51 7.03
C ARG A 36 -3.50 -3.72 8.44
N MET A 37 -3.85 -4.83 9.08
CA MET A 37 -3.45 -5.20 10.43
C MET A 37 -2.83 -6.60 10.46
N TYR A 38 -2.03 -6.91 11.48
CA TYR A 38 -1.34 -8.20 11.61
C TYR A 38 -1.82 -8.98 12.84
N SER A 39 -1.89 -10.31 12.70
CA SER A 39 -2.04 -11.27 13.81
C SER A 39 -0.68 -11.86 14.21
N ARG A 40 -0.58 -12.44 15.42
CA ARG A 40 0.65 -13.13 15.88
C ARG A 40 0.89 -14.50 15.24
N SER A 41 -0.18 -15.15 14.76
CA SER A 41 -0.15 -16.48 14.15
C SER A 41 -1.26 -16.65 13.12
N LEU A 42 -1.17 -17.69 12.29
CA LEU A 42 -2.21 -18.02 11.32
C LEU A 42 -3.56 -18.26 11.99
N GLY A 43 -4.61 -17.64 11.46
CA GLY A 43 -5.96 -17.72 12.02
C GLY A 43 -6.16 -16.91 13.30
N GLY A 44 -5.11 -16.23 13.81
CA GLY A 44 -5.21 -15.29 14.92
C GLY A 44 -6.03 -14.05 14.56
N ARG A 45 -6.52 -13.34 15.57
CA ARG A 45 -7.21 -12.07 15.37
C ARG A 45 -6.20 -10.97 15.01
N PRO A 46 -6.54 -10.00 14.14
CA PRO A 46 -5.67 -8.85 13.89
C PRO A 46 -5.52 -7.99 15.15
N GLU A 47 -4.30 -7.68 15.54
CA GLU A 47 -3.96 -6.99 16.79
C GLU A 47 -3.41 -5.58 16.55
N VAL A 48 -2.44 -5.47 15.64
CA VAL A 48 -1.65 -4.24 15.43
C VAL A 48 -1.72 -3.76 13.98
N PRO A 49 -1.66 -2.45 13.71
CA PRO A 49 -1.62 -1.93 12.34
C PRO A 49 -0.30 -2.26 11.64
N SER A 50 -0.36 -2.32 10.31
CA SER A 50 0.84 -2.35 9.48
C SER A 50 1.62 -1.03 9.56
N ILE A 51 2.92 -1.07 9.31
CA ILE A 51 3.77 0.14 9.12
C ILE A 51 3.12 1.10 8.11
N THR A 52 2.62 0.57 6.99
CA THR A 52 1.97 1.37 5.94
C THR A 52 0.63 1.96 6.37
N THR A 53 -0.15 1.27 7.21
CA THR A 53 -1.41 1.79 7.80
C THR A 53 -1.14 2.91 8.79
N VAL A 54 -0.03 2.85 9.53
CA VAL A 54 0.41 3.95 10.39
C VAL A 54 0.82 5.16 9.53
N ILE A 55 1.65 4.95 8.52
CA ILE A 55 2.10 6.04 7.62
C ILE A 55 0.93 6.67 6.87
N SER A 56 -0.12 5.91 6.54
CA SER A 56 -1.30 6.43 5.84
C SER A 56 -2.16 7.39 6.66
N GLN A 57 -1.92 7.50 7.97
CA GLN A 57 -2.55 8.54 8.79
C GLN A 57 -2.04 9.95 8.44
N GLU A 58 -0.90 10.05 7.76
CA GLU A 58 -0.41 11.32 7.26
C GLU A 58 -1.32 11.85 6.16
N HIS A 59 -1.88 13.05 6.37
CA HIS A 59 -2.69 13.72 5.37
C HIS A 59 -1.87 14.05 4.13
N LYS A 60 -2.34 13.60 2.96
CA LYS A 60 -1.76 13.90 1.65
C LYS A 60 -2.84 14.51 0.76
N ASP A 61 -2.63 15.75 0.32
CA ASP A 61 -3.53 16.38 -0.64
C ASP A 61 -3.10 16.04 -2.07
N LEU A 62 -3.91 15.20 -2.73
CA LEU A 62 -3.74 14.81 -4.14
C LEU A 62 -4.82 15.40 -5.05
N THR A 63 -5.65 16.32 -4.55
CA THR A 63 -6.78 16.88 -5.30
C THR A 63 -6.31 17.64 -6.54
N GLY A 64 -5.23 18.43 -6.42
CA GLY A 64 -4.62 19.14 -7.55
C GLY A 64 -4.10 18.19 -8.63
N TRP A 65 -3.46 17.08 -8.25
CA TRP A 65 -2.99 16.07 -9.19
C TRP A 65 -4.16 15.36 -9.87
N ALA A 66 -5.20 14.99 -9.13
CA ALA A 66 -6.39 14.35 -9.69
C ALA A 66 -7.10 15.26 -10.71
N GLY A 67 -7.23 16.56 -10.40
CA GLY A 67 -7.75 17.56 -11.33
C GLY A 67 -6.90 17.69 -12.59
N HIS A 68 -5.57 17.71 -12.46
CA HIS A 68 -4.66 17.74 -13.60
C HIS A 68 -4.81 16.51 -14.51
N MET A 69 -4.88 15.31 -13.93
CA MET A 69 -5.06 14.06 -14.69
C MET A 69 -6.37 14.05 -15.47
N ALA A 70 -7.47 14.49 -14.84
CA ALA A 70 -8.76 14.60 -15.51
C ALA A 70 -8.74 15.62 -16.66
N SER A 71 -8.15 16.80 -16.43
CA SER A 71 -8.01 17.81 -17.49
C SER A 71 -7.15 17.32 -18.65
N ALA A 72 -6.04 16.63 -18.37
CA ALA A 72 -5.15 16.09 -19.40
C ALA A 72 -5.85 15.00 -20.24
N GLU A 73 -6.58 14.09 -19.60
CA GLU A 73 -7.34 13.05 -20.32
C GLU A 73 -8.42 13.66 -21.20
N LEU A 74 -9.18 14.63 -20.67
CA LEU A 74 -10.22 15.32 -21.44
C LEU A 74 -9.61 16.07 -22.64
N ALA A 75 -8.50 16.78 -22.45
CA ALA A 75 -7.83 17.53 -23.51
C ALA A 75 -7.28 16.62 -24.63
N GLY A 76 -6.94 15.37 -24.30
CA GLY A 76 -6.47 14.37 -25.27
C GLY A 76 -7.58 13.56 -25.95
N ASP A 77 -8.85 13.71 -25.54
CA ASP A 77 -9.95 12.91 -26.10
C ASP A 77 -10.34 13.42 -27.49
N GLN A 78 -10.19 12.56 -28.51
CA GLN A 78 -10.50 12.89 -29.90
C GLN A 78 -11.97 13.27 -30.12
N ARG A 79 -12.87 12.84 -29.22
CA ARG A 79 -14.31 13.17 -29.25
C ARG A 79 -14.61 14.55 -28.69
N LEU A 80 -13.64 15.23 -28.08
CA LEU A 80 -13.84 16.54 -27.47
C LEU A 80 -14.29 17.58 -28.51
N ALA A 81 -13.65 17.59 -29.68
CA ALA A 81 -13.96 18.55 -30.74
C ALA A 81 -15.40 18.41 -31.25
N SER A 82 -15.90 17.18 -31.39
CA SER A 82 -17.28 16.92 -31.84
C SER A 82 -18.33 17.14 -30.75
N ALA A 83 -17.94 17.11 -29.47
CA ALA A 83 -18.84 17.38 -28.34
C ALA A 83 -19.09 18.89 -28.12
N VAL A 84 -18.34 19.77 -28.79
CA VAL A 84 -18.50 21.23 -28.66
C VAL A 84 -19.90 21.65 -29.11
N GLY A 85 -20.60 22.40 -28.25
CA GLY A 85 -22.00 22.80 -28.48
C GLY A 85 -23.05 21.83 -27.92
N SER A 86 -22.64 20.67 -27.40
CA SER A 86 -23.52 19.70 -26.75
C SER A 86 -23.21 19.57 -25.25
N PRO A 87 -23.95 20.26 -24.36
CA PRO A 87 -23.72 20.19 -22.92
C PRO A 87 -23.80 18.77 -22.34
N ALA A 88 -24.64 17.92 -22.91
CA ALA A 88 -24.79 16.53 -22.47
C ALA A 88 -23.53 15.70 -22.78
N GLU A 89 -22.96 15.88 -23.97
CA GLU A 89 -21.76 15.15 -24.37
C GLU A 89 -20.51 15.65 -23.65
N LEU A 90 -20.38 16.95 -23.45
CA LEU A 90 -19.30 17.52 -22.62
C LEU A 90 -19.33 16.98 -21.19
N LYS A 91 -20.51 16.91 -20.56
CA LYS A 91 -20.66 16.31 -19.21
C LYS A 91 -20.30 14.83 -19.20
N ARG A 92 -20.65 14.08 -20.25
CA ARG A 92 -20.30 12.65 -20.38
C ARG A 92 -18.79 12.47 -20.45
N LEU A 93 -18.10 13.24 -21.30
CA LEU A 93 -16.63 13.17 -21.41
C LEU A 93 -15.94 13.59 -20.11
N ALA A 94 -16.39 14.67 -19.46
CA ALA A 94 -15.83 15.12 -18.19
C ALA A 94 -15.97 14.06 -17.08
N ARG A 95 -17.10 13.35 -17.01
CA ARG A 95 -17.31 12.24 -16.05
C ARG A 95 -16.41 11.04 -16.33
N GLN A 96 -16.10 10.76 -17.60
CA GLN A 96 -15.14 9.70 -17.94
C GLN A 96 -13.72 10.11 -17.54
N ALA A 97 -13.36 11.36 -17.81
CA ALA A 97 -12.06 11.92 -17.46
C ALA A 97 -11.84 12.05 -15.94
N SER A 98 -12.90 12.23 -15.15
CA SER A 98 -12.75 12.38 -13.69
C SER A 98 -12.19 11.14 -12.98
N SER A 99 -12.22 9.97 -13.62
CA SER A 99 -11.63 8.73 -13.09
C SER A 99 -10.23 8.43 -13.65
N ALA A 100 -9.62 9.36 -14.40
CA ALA A 100 -8.24 9.25 -14.92
C ALA A 100 -7.23 8.90 -13.83
N ALA A 101 -7.32 9.63 -12.72
CA ALA A 101 -6.38 9.54 -11.61
C ALA A 101 -6.44 8.17 -10.93
N GLU A 102 -7.65 7.64 -10.72
CA GLU A 102 -7.89 6.32 -10.15
C GLU A 102 -7.32 5.22 -11.05
N ARG A 103 -7.65 5.25 -12.35
CA ARG A 103 -7.10 4.27 -13.32
C ARG A 103 -5.59 4.30 -13.36
N PHE A 104 -4.99 5.49 -13.39
CA PHE A 104 -3.54 5.64 -13.40
C PHE A 104 -2.91 5.06 -12.14
N ARG A 105 -3.49 5.38 -10.96
CA ARG A 105 -3.02 4.88 -9.67
C ARG A 105 -3.11 3.36 -9.61
N ASP A 106 -4.22 2.77 -10.03
CA ASP A 106 -4.46 1.33 -9.95
C ASP A 106 -3.53 0.57 -10.91
N ALA A 107 -3.32 1.10 -12.13
CA ALA A 107 -2.34 0.55 -13.07
C ALA A 107 -0.91 0.66 -12.55
N ALA A 108 -0.56 1.75 -11.86
CA ALA A 108 0.74 1.91 -11.23
C ALA A 108 0.93 0.97 -10.04
N ALA A 109 -0.10 0.74 -9.23
CA ALA A 109 -0.08 -0.20 -8.11
C ALA A 109 0.11 -1.64 -8.61
N ALA A 110 -0.69 -2.09 -9.57
CA ALA A 110 -0.59 -3.45 -10.11
C ALA A 110 0.78 -3.75 -10.75
N ARG A 111 1.39 -2.74 -11.39
CA ARG A 111 2.77 -2.84 -11.87
C ARG A 111 3.77 -2.92 -10.72
N GLY A 112 3.59 -2.11 -9.69
CA GLY A 112 4.39 -2.17 -8.48
C GLY A 112 4.40 -3.57 -7.88
N ASP A 113 3.22 -4.18 -7.74
CA ASP A 113 3.06 -5.53 -7.21
C ASP A 113 3.85 -6.57 -8.03
N ARG A 114 3.77 -6.53 -9.38
CA ARG A 114 4.55 -7.43 -10.24
C ARG A 114 6.06 -7.22 -10.14
N VAL A 115 6.52 -5.98 -10.03
CA VAL A 115 7.95 -5.66 -9.91
C VAL A 115 8.50 -6.09 -8.55
N HIS A 116 7.73 -5.89 -7.47
CA HIS A 116 8.10 -6.38 -6.14
C HIS A 116 8.13 -7.91 -6.09
N GLU A 117 7.12 -8.58 -6.64
CA GLU A 117 7.09 -10.05 -6.75
C GLU A 117 8.35 -10.56 -7.48
N TYR A 118 8.74 -9.93 -8.59
CA TYR A 118 9.98 -10.31 -9.28
C TYR A 118 11.22 -10.16 -8.38
N ALA A 119 11.36 -9.01 -7.70
CA ALA A 119 12.48 -8.75 -6.79
C ALA A 119 12.52 -9.74 -5.61
N GLU A 120 11.36 -10.07 -5.04
CA GLU A 120 11.19 -11.09 -4.01
C GLU A 120 11.69 -12.44 -4.52
N GLN A 121 11.18 -12.91 -5.67
CA GLN A 121 11.54 -14.22 -6.20
C GLN A 121 13.03 -14.34 -6.52
N VAL A 122 13.67 -13.27 -7.01
CA VAL A 122 15.13 -13.22 -7.20
C VAL A 122 15.87 -13.37 -5.87
N ALA A 123 15.42 -12.68 -4.82
CA ALA A 123 16.02 -12.77 -3.50
C ALA A 123 15.82 -14.16 -2.86
N LEU A 124 14.63 -14.74 -2.99
CA LEU A 124 14.33 -16.09 -2.48
C LEU A 124 15.10 -17.19 -3.22
N GLU A 125 15.31 -17.05 -4.53
CA GLU A 125 16.17 -17.93 -5.33
C GLU A 125 17.63 -17.87 -4.84
N ALA A 126 18.16 -16.66 -4.63
CA ALA A 126 19.51 -16.47 -4.12
C ALA A 126 19.68 -16.99 -2.67
N LEU A 127 18.61 -17.02 -1.88
CA LEU A 127 18.56 -17.68 -0.56
C LEU A 127 18.37 -19.21 -0.65
N GLY A 128 18.14 -19.77 -1.84
CA GLY A 128 17.92 -21.20 -2.05
C GLY A 128 16.55 -21.71 -1.56
N VAL A 129 15.57 -20.83 -1.38
CA VAL A 129 14.25 -21.16 -0.80
C VAL A 129 13.28 -21.67 -1.86
N THR A 130 13.16 -20.97 -2.99
CA THR A 130 12.25 -21.31 -4.08
C THR A 130 12.90 -20.98 -5.42
N HIS A 131 12.29 -21.41 -6.53
CA HIS A 131 12.74 -21.08 -7.89
C HIS A 131 11.58 -20.48 -8.69
N GLY A 132 11.21 -19.24 -8.36
CA GLY A 132 10.04 -18.54 -8.91
C GLY A 132 10.37 -17.36 -9.83
N ALA A 133 11.64 -16.97 -9.99
CA ALA A 133 11.99 -15.73 -10.69
C ALA A 133 11.65 -15.79 -12.18
N GLY A 134 11.77 -16.97 -12.79
CA GLY A 134 11.36 -17.20 -14.19
C GLY A 134 9.87 -16.90 -14.42
N ALA A 135 8.99 -17.42 -13.58
CA ALA A 135 7.54 -17.19 -13.68
C ALA A 135 7.18 -15.72 -13.41
N ALA A 136 7.82 -15.10 -12.41
CA ALA A 136 7.61 -13.67 -12.14
C ALA A 136 8.08 -12.78 -13.32
N ARG A 137 9.17 -13.17 -14.01
CA ARG A 137 9.63 -12.47 -15.22
C ARG A 137 8.67 -12.64 -16.39
N GLU A 138 8.09 -13.83 -16.56
CA GLU A 138 7.04 -14.07 -17.57
C GLU A 138 5.82 -13.19 -17.31
N ALA A 139 5.38 -13.05 -16.05
CA ALA A 139 4.29 -12.15 -15.70
C ALA A 139 4.61 -10.68 -16.07
N LEU A 140 5.84 -10.21 -15.84
CA LEU A 140 6.25 -8.89 -16.32
C LEU A 140 6.21 -8.80 -17.86
N ALA A 141 6.59 -9.86 -18.57
CA ALA A 141 6.57 -9.90 -20.03
C ALA A 141 5.16 -9.79 -20.62
N GLU A 142 4.18 -10.49 -20.04
CA GLU A 142 2.76 -10.40 -20.42
C GLU A 142 2.22 -8.96 -20.33
N HIS A 143 2.77 -8.17 -19.40
CA HIS A 143 2.41 -6.78 -19.19
C HIS A 143 3.30 -5.76 -19.90
N ARG A 144 4.31 -6.21 -20.67
CA ARG A 144 5.32 -5.37 -21.34
C ARG A 144 6.17 -4.55 -20.35
N GLU A 145 6.54 -5.18 -19.23
CA GLU A 145 7.27 -4.58 -18.12
C GLU A 145 8.64 -5.25 -17.87
N THR A 146 9.17 -6.00 -18.84
CA THR A 146 10.46 -6.71 -18.71
C THR A 146 11.65 -5.78 -18.46
N SER A 147 11.56 -4.52 -18.89
CA SER A 147 12.58 -3.51 -18.66
C SER A 147 12.87 -3.28 -17.17
N PHE A 148 11.87 -3.41 -16.29
CA PHE A 148 12.06 -3.35 -14.84
C PHE A 148 12.92 -4.51 -14.35
N ALA A 149 12.65 -5.73 -14.81
CA ALA A 149 13.46 -6.91 -14.47
C ALA A 149 14.90 -6.76 -14.96
N ASP A 150 15.09 -6.32 -16.20
CA ASP A 150 16.43 -6.16 -16.79
C ASP A 150 17.28 -5.15 -16.00
N ARG A 151 16.68 -4.01 -15.59
CA ARG A 151 17.37 -3.01 -14.77
C ARG A 151 17.60 -3.49 -13.33
N PHE A 152 16.68 -4.26 -12.78
CA PHE A 152 16.82 -4.88 -11.46
C PHE A 152 17.98 -5.88 -11.43
N ASP A 153 18.06 -6.78 -12.41
CA ASP A 153 19.12 -7.78 -12.54
C ASP A 153 20.49 -7.10 -12.67
N GLU A 154 20.57 -6.06 -13.49
CA GLU A 154 21.79 -5.26 -13.67
C GLU A 154 22.24 -4.63 -12.34
N TRP A 155 21.33 -4.02 -11.59
CA TRP A 155 21.64 -3.45 -10.28
C TRP A 155 22.04 -4.52 -9.26
N TRP A 156 21.31 -5.63 -9.20
CA TRP A 156 21.56 -6.74 -8.30
C TRP A 156 22.99 -7.28 -8.45
N GLN A 157 23.41 -7.48 -9.71
CA GLN A 157 24.77 -7.93 -10.04
C GLN A 157 25.82 -6.84 -9.78
N LEU A 158 25.57 -5.60 -10.22
CA LEU A 158 26.52 -4.50 -10.07
C LEU A 158 26.86 -4.19 -8.61
N TYR A 159 25.86 -4.26 -7.73
CA TYR A 159 26.03 -3.99 -6.30
C TYR A 159 26.43 -5.24 -5.50
N GLY A 160 26.49 -6.42 -6.14
CA GLY A 160 26.84 -7.67 -5.47
C GLY A 160 25.90 -8.01 -4.31
N VAL A 161 24.59 -7.84 -4.52
CA VAL A 161 23.58 -7.98 -3.47
C VAL A 161 23.56 -9.43 -2.97
N THR A 162 23.81 -9.61 -1.67
CA THR A 162 23.74 -10.91 -1.01
C THR A 162 22.59 -10.92 -0.01
N PRO A 163 21.44 -11.56 -0.31
CA PRO A 163 20.28 -11.51 0.56
C PRO A 163 20.54 -12.23 1.88
N LEU A 164 19.99 -11.67 2.96
CA LEU A 164 20.00 -12.22 4.32
C LEU A 164 18.58 -12.65 4.75
N ALA A 165 17.56 -11.91 4.30
CA ALA A 165 16.14 -12.24 4.45
C ALA A 165 15.33 -11.50 3.38
N ALA A 166 14.28 -12.11 2.84
CA ALA A 166 13.37 -11.49 1.87
C ALA A 166 11.92 -11.59 2.37
N GLU A 167 11.09 -10.58 2.07
CA GLU A 167 9.68 -10.47 2.50
C GLU A 167 9.46 -10.84 3.98
N VAL A 168 10.34 -10.33 4.84
CA VAL A 168 10.36 -10.70 6.26
C VAL A 168 9.27 -9.94 7.02
N THR A 169 8.39 -10.70 7.67
CA THR A 169 7.40 -10.11 8.59
C THR A 169 8.07 -9.77 9.92
N VAL A 170 7.95 -8.51 10.34
CA VAL A 170 8.54 -7.96 11.56
C VAL A 170 7.49 -7.42 12.50
N TRP A 171 7.80 -7.40 13.79
CA TRP A 171 6.91 -6.96 14.86
C TRP A 171 7.62 -6.05 15.85
N ASN A 172 6.94 -5.00 16.30
CA ASN A 172 7.34 -4.18 17.44
C ASN A 172 6.18 -4.20 18.46
N HIS A 173 6.39 -4.88 19.58
CA HIS A 173 5.41 -5.03 20.65
C HIS A 173 5.36 -3.79 21.54
N THR A 174 6.47 -3.05 21.69
CA THR A 174 6.51 -1.83 22.51
C THR A 174 5.57 -0.73 22.02
N LEU A 175 5.53 -0.51 20.70
CA LEU A 175 4.68 0.50 20.05
C LEU A 175 3.44 -0.10 19.37
N GLY A 176 3.36 -1.43 19.32
CA GLY A 176 2.23 -2.16 18.77
C GLY A 176 2.03 -1.87 17.29
N TYR A 177 2.97 -2.29 16.45
CA TYR A 177 2.84 -2.34 14.99
C TYR A 177 3.58 -3.56 14.42
N ALA A 178 3.26 -3.91 13.18
CA ALA A 178 3.97 -4.94 12.42
C ALA A 178 4.12 -4.51 10.97
N GLY A 179 4.92 -5.23 10.19
CA GLY A 179 5.06 -4.95 8.77
C GLY A 179 5.80 -6.06 8.06
N THR A 180 5.91 -5.93 6.74
CA THR A 180 6.75 -6.81 5.92
C THR A 180 7.79 -5.94 5.26
N LEU A 181 9.05 -6.33 5.37
CA LEU A 181 10.19 -5.64 4.76
C LEU A 181 10.61 -6.40 3.52
N ASP A 182 10.79 -5.69 2.41
CA ASP A 182 11.07 -6.28 1.11
C ASP A 182 12.37 -7.12 1.14
N LEU A 183 13.47 -6.53 1.64
CA LEU A 183 14.77 -7.19 1.62
C LEU A 183 15.69 -6.70 2.74
N VAL A 184 16.38 -7.65 3.37
CA VAL A 184 17.60 -7.42 4.13
C VAL A 184 18.75 -8.08 3.38
N ALA A 185 19.83 -7.36 3.12
CA ALA A 185 20.97 -7.87 2.35
C ALA A 185 22.30 -7.37 2.88
N ASP A 186 23.38 -8.10 2.62
CA ASP A 186 24.73 -7.57 2.64
C ASP A 186 25.07 -6.95 1.28
N ILE A 187 25.51 -5.69 1.30
CA ILE A 187 26.01 -4.97 0.12
C ILE A 187 27.34 -4.34 0.52
N GLY A 188 28.43 -4.84 -0.07
CA GLY A 188 29.77 -4.34 0.23
C GLY A 188 30.19 -4.52 1.69
N GLY A 189 29.78 -5.61 2.35
CA GLY A 189 30.12 -5.90 3.74
C GLY A 189 29.32 -5.09 4.76
N ARG A 190 28.19 -4.49 4.34
CA ARG A 190 27.29 -3.72 5.19
C ARG A 190 25.89 -4.31 5.11
N THR A 191 25.30 -4.60 6.28
CA THR A 191 23.89 -4.95 6.38
C THR A 191 23.03 -3.76 5.97
N CYS A 192 22.14 -4.00 5.01
CA CYS A 192 21.22 -3.03 4.45
C CYS A 192 19.77 -3.52 4.66
N ILE A 193 18.89 -2.64 5.15
CA ILE A 193 17.43 -2.83 5.07
C ILE A 193 16.95 -2.04 3.86
N ILE A 194 16.28 -2.74 2.95
CA ILE A 194 15.95 -2.25 1.62
C ILE A 194 14.44 -2.24 1.44
N ASP A 195 13.95 -1.13 0.90
CA ASP A 195 12.57 -0.98 0.46
C ASP A 195 12.58 -0.57 -1.01
N PHE A 196 11.99 -1.41 -1.85
CA PHE A 196 11.84 -1.15 -3.28
C PHE A 196 10.64 -0.23 -3.52
N LYS A 197 10.78 0.63 -4.52
CA LYS A 197 9.70 1.51 -4.98
C LYS A 197 9.75 1.61 -6.48
N THR A 198 8.70 1.12 -7.13
CA THR A 198 8.53 1.29 -8.57
C THR A 198 8.26 2.75 -8.91
N LYS A 199 9.00 3.29 -9.88
CA LYS A 199 8.92 4.69 -10.32
C LYS A 199 8.82 4.77 -11.83
N GLY A 200 7.92 5.65 -12.30
CA GLY A 200 7.94 6.10 -13.69
C GLY A 200 9.08 7.07 -13.95
N LEU A 201 9.25 7.45 -15.21
CA LEU A 201 10.32 8.35 -15.63
C LEU A 201 9.93 9.84 -15.56
N SER A 202 10.90 10.70 -15.27
CA SER A 202 10.82 12.14 -15.45
C SER A 202 11.05 12.52 -16.93
N ARG A 203 10.91 13.81 -17.26
CA ARG A 203 11.00 14.32 -18.64
C ARG A 203 12.38 14.13 -19.29
N ASP A 204 13.41 14.03 -18.47
CA ASP A 204 14.80 13.76 -18.84
C ASP A 204 15.12 12.25 -18.96
N GLY A 205 14.12 11.38 -18.81
CA GLY A 205 14.28 9.93 -18.91
C GLY A 205 14.86 9.26 -17.67
N ARG A 206 15.00 9.99 -16.56
CA ARG A 206 15.50 9.48 -15.27
C ARG A 206 14.37 8.92 -14.41
N ALA A 207 14.68 8.09 -13.42
CA ALA A 207 13.68 7.66 -12.44
C ALA A 207 13.14 8.87 -11.64
N LYS A 208 11.81 8.95 -11.47
CA LYS A 208 11.21 9.98 -10.61
C LYS A 208 11.71 9.85 -9.16
N PRO A 209 11.89 10.98 -8.44
CA PRO A 209 12.38 10.95 -7.06
C PRO A 209 11.46 10.16 -6.13
N LEU A 210 12.07 9.61 -5.09
CA LEU A 210 11.36 8.93 -4.00
C LEU A 210 10.70 9.96 -3.08
N SER A 211 9.67 9.50 -2.37
CA SER A 211 9.01 10.28 -1.31
C SER A 211 9.73 10.01 0.00
N ASP A 212 10.00 11.06 0.78
CA ASP A 212 10.64 10.96 2.11
C ASP A 212 9.87 10.03 3.07
N SER A 213 8.58 9.79 2.83
CA SER A 213 7.80 8.83 3.61
C SER A 213 8.37 7.41 3.62
N VAL A 214 9.19 7.04 2.62
CA VAL A 214 9.90 5.74 2.60
C VAL A 214 10.89 5.61 3.76
N VAL A 215 11.48 6.73 4.21
CA VAL A 215 12.39 6.74 5.35
C VAL A 215 11.66 6.33 6.62
N MET A 216 10.39 6.72 6.80
CA MET A 216 9.59 6.25 7.94
C MET A 216 9.37 4.73 7.91
N GLN A 217 9.14 4.15 6.72
CA GLN A 217 8.96 2.70 6.58
C GLN A 217 10.24 1.96 6.95
N LEU A 218 11.39 2.41 6.43
CA LEU A 218 12.70 1.83 6.71
C LEU A 218 13.07 1.94 8.19
N VAL A 219 12.85 3.11 8.81
CA VAL A 219 13.13 3.31 10.24
C VAL A 219 12.20 2.48 11.12
N ALA A 220 10.93 2.32 10.75
CA ALA A 220 10.03 1.43 11.47
C ALA A 220 10.44 -0.06 11.34
N GLY A 221 10.98 -0.46 10.19
CA GLY A 221 11.59 -1.78 10.01
C GLY A 221 12.84 -1.98 10.87
N MET A 222 13.74 -0.98 10.90
CA MET A 222 14.93 -0.98 11.75
C MET A 222 14.59 -1.11 13.24
N GLN A 223 13.52 -0.44 13.69
CA GLN A 223 13.05 -0.45 15.07
C GLN A 223 12.19 -1.67 15.43
N ALA A 224 12.04 -2.66 14.53
CA ALA A 224 11.40 -3.91 14.88
C ALA A 224 12.15 -4.64 16.01
N GLU A 225 11.41 -5.44 16.78
CA GLU A 225 11.93 -6.18 17.93
C GLU A 225 12.01 -7.68 17.65
N GLU A 226 11.11 -8.18 16.80
CA GLU A 226 11.06 -9.58 16.39
C GLU A 226 10.86 -9.71 14.88
N MET A 227 11.32 -10.83 14.33
CA MET A 227 10.94 -11.31 13.01
C MET A 227 10.28 -12.67 13.09
N LEU A 228 9.35 -12.90 12.17
CA LEU A 228 8.63 -14.16 12.05
C LEU A 228 9.59 -15.28 11.61
N VAL A 229 9.49 -16.44 12.26
CA VAL A 229 10.20 -17.66 11.87
C VAL A 229 9.23 -18.62 11.18
N ASP A 230 8.09 -18.88 11.80
CA ASP A 230 7.03 -19.71 11.23
C ASP A 230 5.64 -19.18 11.60
N ALA A 231 4.86 -18.84 10.58
CA ALA A 231 3.49 -18.35 10.73
C ALA A 231 2.55 -19.41 11.34
N ARG A 232 2.78 -20.70 11.04
CA ARG A 232 1.90 -21.80 11.46
C ARG A 232 2.01 -22.07 12.95
N SER A 233 3.24 -22.19 13.46
CA SER A 233 3.49 -22.33 14.89
C SER A 233 3.30 -21.03 15.66
N GLY A 234 3.39 -19.87 14.98
CA GLY A 234 3.41 -18.56 15.62
C GLY A 234 4.75 -18.28 16.29
N GLU A 235 5.84 -18.86 15.78
CA GLU A 235 7.19 -18.68 16.30
C GLU A 235 7.84 -17.41 15.75
N TRP A 236 8.41 -16.64 16.67
CA TRP A 236 9.13 -15.40 16.41
C TRP A 236 10.51 -15.48 17.05
N LYS A 237 11.49 -14.77 16.49
CA LYS A 237 12.82 -14.61 17.07
C LYS A 237 13.20 -13.13 17.15
N PRO A 238 14.16 -12.76 18.02
CA PRO A 238 14.66 -11.39 18.09
C PRO A 238 15.12 -10.89 16.72
N TRP A 239 14.80 -9.62 16.41
CA TRP A 239 15.21 -8.96 15.17
C TRP A 239 16.72 -8.69 15.18
N PRO A 240 17.53 -9.36 14.34
CA PRO A 240 18.98 -9.26 14.46
C PRO A 240 19.58 -8.11 13.64
N TYR A 241 18.78 -7.39 12.86
CA TYR A 241 19.25 -6.37 11.90
C TYR A 241 18.89 -4.94 12.31
N GLY A 242 18.47 -4.72 13.55
CA GLY A 242 18.11 -3.40 14.07
C GLY A 242 19.31 -2.52 14.46
N GLU A 243 20.50 -3.10 14.62
CA GLU A 243 21.70 -2.40 15.07
C GLU A 243 22.53 -1.90 13.87
N ASP A 244 22.60 -0.58 13.70
CA ASP A 244 23.38 0.16 12.68
C ASP A 244 23.28 -0.34 11.21
N PRO A 245 22.08 -0.66 10.68
CA PRO A 245 21.95 -0.99 9.27
C PRO A 245 22.03 0.26 8.38
N ILE A 246 22.45 0.08 7.13
CA ILE A 246 22.22 1.08 6.08
C ILE A 246 20.78 0.95 5.61
N LEU A 247 20.01 2.04 5.70
CA LEU A 247 18.64 2.07 5.21
C LEU A 247 18.62 2.56 3.77
N LEU A 248 18.18 1.71 2.83
CA LEU A 248 18.15 2.01 1.40
C LEU A 248 16.72 2.01 0.87
N ALA A 249 16.31 3.13 0.28
CA ALA A 249 15.13 3.18 -0.57
C ALA A 249 15.60 3.05 -2.03
N VAL A 250 15.13 2.04 -2.75
CA VAL A 250 15.60 1.72 -4.09
C VAL A 250 14.51 2.00 -5.11
N ALA A 251 14.71 3.03 -5.93
CA ALA A 251 13.79 3.37 -7.00
C ALA A 251 14.04 2.44 -8.19
N VAL A 252 13.06 1.62 -8.55
CA VAL A 252 13.13 0.72 -9.71
C VAL A 252 12.31 1.31 -10.84
N SER A 253 12.93 1.56 -11.99
CA SER A 253 12.27 2.10 -13.18
C SER A 253 12.66 1.32 -14.44
N GLU A 254 11.97 1.58 -15.54
CA GLU A 254 12.24 0.96 -16.84
C GLU A 254 13.63 1.32 -17.41
N ALA A 255 14.20 2.45 -16.98
CA ALA A 255 15.46 2.99 -17.49
C ALA A 255 16.65 2.74 -16.56
N GLU A 256 16.42 2.67 -15.25
CA GLU A 256 17.47 2.53 -14.24
C GLU A 256 16.93 2.08 -12.89
N VAL A 257 17.84 1.60 -12.04
CA VAL A 257 17.63 1.42 -10.60
C VAL A 257 18.50 2.39 -9.83
N VAL A 258 17.89 3.19 -8.95
CA VAL A 258 18.58 4.23 -8.17
C VAL A 258 18.44 3.94 -6.68
N PRO A 259 19.51 3.43 -6.03
CA PRO A 259 19.54 3.31 -4.58
C PRO A 259 19.71 4.69 -3.91
N ASN A 260 18.91 4.97 -2.89
CA ASN A 260 18.98 6.19 -2.10
C ASN A 260 19.14 5.82 -0.63
N GLN A 261 20.27 6.18 -0.03
CA GLN A 261 20.48 5.99 1.40
C GLN A 261 19.66 7.02 2.19
N ALA A 262 18.91 6.55 3.18
CA ALA A 262 18.28 7.44 4.14
C ALA A 262 19.35 8.18 4.95
N ASN A 263 19.27 9.51 5.01
CA ASN A 263 20.24 10.32 5.73
C ASN A 263 20.19 10.02 7.25
N PRO A 264 21.30 9.53 7.86
CA PRO A 264 21.34 9.21 9.29
C PRO A 264 20.90 10.37 10.20
N ALA A 265 21.16 11.61 9.80
CA ALA A 265 20.84 12.80 10.58
C ALA A 265 19.32 13.02 10.77
N VAL A 266 18.47 12.45 9.92
CA VAL A 266 17.01 12.66 9.98
C VAL A 266 16.22 11.45 10.48
N LEU A 267 16.88 10.32 10.74
CA LEU A 267 16.19 9.07 11.11
C LEU A 267 15.39 9.23 12.41
N LYS A 268 15.96 9.89 13.42
CA LYS A 268 15.28 10.18 14.69
C LYS A 268 14.00 11.00 14.49
N SER A 269 14.05 12.00 13.61
CA SER A 269 12.88 12.83 13.30
C SER A 269 11.77 12.03 12.59
N HIS A 270 12.15 11.14 11.66
CA HIS A 270 11.21 10.27 10.97
C HIS A 270 10.62 9.21 11.90
N TRP A 271 11.40 8.71 12.86
CA TRP A 271 10.91 7.82 13.91
C TRP A 271 9.86 8.51 14.80
N HIS A 272 10.15 9.72 15.28
CA HIS A 272 9.19 10.49 16.09
C HIS A 272 7.90 10.77 15.32
N LYS A 273 8.00 11.08 14.02
CA LYS A 273 6.83 11.26 13.17
C LYS A 273 6.01 9.98 13.03
N PHE A 274 6.66 8.84 12.77
CA PHE A 274 6.00 7.54 12.72
C PHE A 274 5.27 7.22 14.04
N TRP A 275 5.95 7.46 15.17
CA TRP A 275 5.35 7.31 16.51
C TRP A 275 4.10 8.17 16.69
N ALA A 276 4.15 9.45 16.33
CA ALA A 276 2.99 10.34 16.40
C ALA A 276 1.83 9.86 15.53
N LEU A 277 2.11 9.39 14.31
CA LEU A 277 1.08 8.83 13.42
C LEU A 277 0.47 7.54 14.00
N ARG A 278 1.24 6.73 14.72
CA ARG A 278 0.71 5.54 15.41
C ARG A 278 -0.27 5.91 16.53
N GLN A 279 0.00 7.00 17.25
CA GLN A 279 -0.93 7.54 18.25
C GLN A 279 -2.21 8.08 17.59
N VAL A 280 -2.08 8.77 16.44
CA VAL A 280 -3.24 9.23 15.66
C VAL A 280 -4.12 8.05 15.24
N TRP A 281 -3.53 6.97 14.72
CA TRP A 281 -4.29 5.76 14.37
C TRP A 281 -5.05 5.20 15.58
N GLU A 282 -4.40 5.09 16.74
CA GLU A 282 -4.99 4.53 17.96
C GLU A 282 -6.18 5.34 18.45
N HIS A 283 -5.96 6.65 18.62
CA HIS A 283 -6.96 7.53 19.19
C HIS A 283 -8.11 7.78 18.22
N SER A 284 -7.86 7.74 16.90
CA SER A 284 -8.93 7.77 15.90
C SER A 284 -9.82 6.54 16.02
N ARG A 285 -9.24 5.35 16.21
CA ARG A 285 -10.01 4.11 16.45
C ARG A 285 -10.81 4.18 17.75
N SER A 286 -10.19 4.64 18.85
CA SER A 286 -10.89 4.78 20.14
C SER A 286 -12.01 5.82 20.09
N ALA A 287 -11.80 6.94 19.39
CA ALA A 287 -12.82 7.97 19.21
C ALA A 287 -14.00 7.45 18.38
N ALA A 288 -13.74 6.70 17.30
CA ALA A 288 -14.79 6.06 16.51
C ALA A 288 -15.59 5.03 17.33
N ALA A 289 -14.93 4.27 18.20
CA ALA A 289 -15.57 3.29 19.08
C ALA A 289 -16.40 3.94 20.21
N ALA A 290 -16.07 5.16 20.63
CA ALA A 290 -16.79 5.88 21.69
C ALA A 290 -18.19 6.36 21.28
N GLY A 291 -18.54 6.29 19.99
CA GLY A 291 -19.86 6.65 19.47
C GLY A 291 -19.97 8.11 19.01
N THR A 292 -21.19 8.62 18.94
CA THR A 292 -21.47 9.93 18.32
C THR A 292 -20.90 11.08 19.15
N ALA A 293 -19.93 11.81 18.59
CA ALA A 293 -19.26 12.94 19.24
C ALA A 293 -20.15 14.18 19.41
N LEU A 294 -21.10 14.39 18.51
CA LEU A 294 -21.99 15.56 18.50
C LEU A 294 -23.44 15.13 18.66
N ARG A 295 -24.18 15.84 19.50
CA ARG A 295 -25.63 15.65 19.65
C ARG A 295 -26.36 16.92 19.22
N PRO A 296 -27.45 16.80 18.47
CA PRO A 296 -28.28 17.96 18.16
C PRO A 296 -28.92 18.49 19.45
N ILE A 297 -28.92 19.81 19.61
CA ILE A 297 -29.64 20.49 20.69
C ILE A 297 -30.86 21.21 20.12
N ALA A 298 -31.99 21.13 20.81
CA ALA A 298 -33.19 21.87 20.44
C ALA A 298 -33.00 23.37 20.73
N PRO A 299 -33.65 24.27 19.96
CA PRO A 299 -33.66 25.69 20.29
C PRO A 299 -34.30 25.90 21.67
N PRO A 300 -33.91 26.97 22.40
CA PRO A 300 -34.52 27.30 23.68
C PRO A 300 -36.04 27.53 23.52
N PRO A 301 -36.85 27.20 24.53
CA PRO A 301 -38.28 27.42 24.49
C PRO A 301 -38.59 28.91 24.28
N LEU A 302 -39.62 29.20 23.46
CA LEU A 302 -40.11 30.56 23.27
C LEU A 302 -40.58 31.14 24.62
N PRO A 303 -40.36 32.45 24.89
CA PRO A 303 -40.89 33.08 26.09
C PRO A 303 -42.40 32.84 26.18
N ALA A 304 -42.88 32.42 27.35
CA ALA A 304 -44.31 32.29 27.58
C ALA A 304 -44.97 33.66 27.31
N PRO A 305 -46.12 33.70 26.60
CA PRO A 305 -46.82 34.96 26.37
C PRO A 305 -47.11 35.61 27.73
N THR A 306 -46.70 36.86 27.88
CA THR A 306 -47.04 37.69 29.05
C THR A 306 -48.54 37.68 29.22
N ARG A 307 -49.02 37.08 30.32
CA ARG A 307 -50.44 37.11 30.68
C ARG A 307 -50.82 38.59 30.86
N PRO A 308 -51.85 39.11 30.18
CA PRO A 308 -52.28 40.48 30.40
C PRO A 308 -52.64 40.64 31.87
N GLU A 309 -52.15 41.74 32.46
CA GLU A 309 -52.47 42.15 33.82
C GLU A 309 -53.99 42.31 33.94
N PRO A 310 -54.65 41.81 35.01
CA PRO A 310 -56.09 41.99 35.16
C PRO A 310 -56.39 43.50 35.23
N GLU A 311 -57.31 43.96 34.38
CA GLU A 311 -57.79 45.34 34.41
C GLU A 311 -58.37 45.64 35.81
N PRO A 312 -58.07 46.82 36.39
CA PRO A 312 -58.66 47.20 37.67
C PRO A 312 -60.17 47.38 37.53
N GLU A 313 -60.93 46.69 38.37
CA GLU A 313 -62.38 46.88 38.53
C GLU A 313 -62.66 48.35 38.89
N GLN A 314 -63.57 48.97 38.12
CA GLN A 314 -64.10 50.32 38.37
C GLN A 314 -65.27 50.30 39.35
#